data_AF-A0A7C0V3M0-F1
#
_entry.id   AF-A0A7C0V3M0-F1
#
_cell.length_a   1.000
_cell.length_b   1.000
_cell.length_c   1.000
_cell.angle_alpha   90.00
_cell.angle_beta   90.00
_cell.angle_gamma   90.00
#
_symmetry.space_group_name_H-M   'P 1'
#
loop_
_entity.id
_entity.type
_entity.pdbx_description
1 polymer ?
#
loop_
_entity_poly.entity_id
_entity_poly.type
_entity_poly.pdbx_seq_one_letter_code
_entity_poly.pdbx_strand_id
1 'polypeptide(L)'
;MWVIKWIFAALLILAILGFALQNQHQMVQIHIFGWVSPEMPLYAVVYLAFAFGMLVWLVASILKILQLKTEIRRIQKKNADLREELNKLRNLPIEEEIASEPKSSSET
;
A
#
# COMPACT_ATOMS: atom_id res chain seq x y z
N MET A 1 8.46 20.74 6.66
CA MET A 1 7.79 21.90 6.04
C MET A 1 7.69 21.66 4.54
N TRP A 2 6.53 21.91 3.92
CA TRP A 2 6.30 21.68 2.49
C TRP A 2 7.33 22.40 1.59
N VAL A 3 7.74 23.61 2.00
CA VAL A 3 8.79 24.41 1.34
C VAL A 3 10.12 23.65 1.23
N ILE A 4 10.56 22.99 2.30
CA ILE A 4 11.83 22.23 2.30
C ILE A 4 11.78 21.11 1.25
N LYS A 5 10.65 20.39 1.15
CA LYS A 5 10.49 19.33 0.13
C LYS A 5 10.61 19.89 -1.29
N TRP A 6 10.04 21.07 -1.56
CA TRP A 6 10.15 21.71 -2.86
C TRP A 6 11.55 22.22 -3.16
N ILE A 7 12.26 22.76 -2.17
CA ILE A 7 13.67 23.16 -2.35
C ILE A 7 14.52 21.95 -2.73
N PHE A 8 14.38 20.83 -2.02
CA PHE A 8 15.08 19.59 -2.37
C PHE A 8 14.68 19.07 -3.76
N ALA A 9 13.39 19.15 -4.12
CA ALA A 9 12.92 18.74 -5.44
C ALA A 9 13.53 19.63 -6.55
N ALA A 10 13.57 20.94 -6.35
CA ALA A 10 14.18 21.87 -7.31
C ALA A 10 15.68 21.64 -7.43
N LEU A 11 16.38 21.43 -6.32
CA LEU A 11 17.82 21.14 -6.31
C LEU A 11 18.12 19.81 -7.02
N LEU A 12 17.28 18.79 -6.80
CA LEU A 12 17.40 17.51 -7.49
C LEU A 12 17.20 17.68 -9.01
N ILE A 13 16.19 18.44 -9.44
CA ILE A 13 15.95 18.73 -10.85
C ILE A 13 17.16 19.46 -11.46
N LEU A 14 17.69 20.49 -10.79
CA LEU A 14 18.88 21.20 -11.26
C LEU A 14 20.10 20.28 -11.37
N ALA A 15 20.30 19.38 -10.41
CA ALA A 15 21.38 18.40 -10.46
C ALA A 15 21.23 17.44 -11.65
N ILE A 16 20.01 16.95 -11.91
CA ILE A 16 19.70 16.07 -13.04
C ILE A 16 19.94 16.80 -14.38
N LEU A 17 19.45 18.03 -14.53
CA LEU A 17 19.70 18.83 -15.73
C LEU A 17 21.19 19.14 -15.90
N GLY A 18 21.87 19.53 -14.83
CA GLY A 18 23.31 19.81 -14.83
C GLY A 18 24.11 18.59 -15.28
N PHE A 19 23.77 17.40 -14.75
CA PHE A 19 24.35 16.13 -15.19
C PHE A 19 24.13 15.90 -16.69
N ALA A 20 22.90 16.07 -17.20
CA ALA A 20 22.63 15.86 -18.62
C ALA A 20 23.38 16.84 -19.53
N LEU A 21 23.45 18.11 -19.15
CA LEU A 21 24.19 19.13 -19.92
C LEU A 21 25.69 18.85 -19.94
N GLN A 22 26.28 18.51 -18.80
CA GLN A 22 27.71 18.18 -18.71
C GLN A 22 28.07 16.92 -19.51
N ASN A 23 27.14 15.97 -19.63
CA ASN A 23 27.35 14.70 -20.32
C ASN A 23 26.65 14.64 -21.69
N GLN A 24 26.24 15.77 -22.25
CA GLN A 24 25.40 15.79 -23.47
C GLN A 24 26.10 15.21 -24.71
N HIS A 25 27.42 15.26 -24.75
CA HIS A 25 28.24 14.72 -25.85
C HIS A 25 28.79 13.33 -25.57
N GLN A 26 28.56 12.79 -24.36
CA GLN A 26 29.03 11.45 -24.02
C GLN A 26 28.10 10.40 -24.60
N MET A 27 28.59 9.64 -25.58
CA MET A 27 27.89 8.52 -26.20
C MET A 27 28.33 7.20 -25.57
N VAL A 28 27.39 6.28 -25.39
CA VAL A 28 27.64 4.95 -24.83
C VAL A 28 26.88 3.88 -25.61
N GLN A 29 27.41 2.66 -25.59
CA GLN A 29 26.73 1.46 -26.08
C GLN A 29 26.39 0.55 -24.89
N ILE A 30 25.19 -0.01 -24.89
CA ILE A 30 24.72 -0.88 -23.82
C ILE A 30 24.87 -2.32 -24.28
N HIS A 31 25.57 -3.12 -23.49
CA HIS A 31 25.73 -4.55 -23.72
C HIS A 31 24.82 -5.33 -22.77
N ILE A 32 23.84 -6.06 -23.30
CA ILE A 32 22.89 -6.88 -22.53
C ILE A 32 22.79 -8.25 -23.18
N PHE A 33 23.25 -9.31 -22.48
CA PHE A 33 23.12 -10.71 -22.93
C PHE A 33 23.54 -10.95 -24.39
N GLY A 34 24.65 -10.32 -24.83
CA GLY A 34 25.18 -10.44 -26.19
C GLY A 34 24.53 -9.49 -27.21
N TRP A 35 23.47 -8.78 -26.86
CA TRP A 35 22.94 -7.67 -27.64
C TRP A 35 23.69 -6.38 -27.34
N VAL A 36 23.93 -5.57 -28.38
CA VAL A 36 24.58 -4.27 -28.30
C VAL A 36 23.64 -3.20 -28.84
N SER A 37 23.38 -2.16 -28.05
CA SER A 37 22.58 -1.04 -28.51
C SER A 37 23.34 -0.16 -29.51
N PRO A 38 22.63 0.61 -30.35
CA PRO A 38 23.24 1.75 -31.03
C PRO A 38 23.89 2.72 -30.03
N GLU A 39 24.81 3.55 -30.52
CA GLU A 39 25.36 4.65 -29.72
C GLU A 39 24.24 5.62 -29.33
N MET A 40 24.09 5.82 -28.03
CA MET A 40 23.10 6.71 -27.46
C MET A 40 23.75 7.62 -26.41
N PRO A 41 23.23 8.83 -26.22
CA PRO A 41 23.73 9.72 -25.18
C PRO A 41 23.58 9.10 -23.79
N LEU A 42 24.60 9.23 -22.94
CA LEU A 42 24.61 8.68 -21.58
C LEU A 42 23.37 9.10 -20.77
N TYR A 43 23.00 10.38 -20.85
CA TYR A 43 21.85 10.89 -20.10
C TYR A 43 20.54 10.17 -20.50
N ALA A 44 20.38 9.81 -21.78
CA ALA A 44 19.18 9.13 -22.26
C ALA A 44 19.07 7.72 -21.69
N VAL A 45 20.21 7.01 -21.61
CA VAL A 45 20.28 5.67 -21.00
C VAL A 45 19.93 5.72 -19.52
N VAL A 46 20.52 6.67 -18.79
CA VAL A 46 20.25 6.86 -17.35
C VAL A 46 18.77 7.19 -17.12
N TYR A 47 18.18 8.06 -17.94
CA TYR A 47 16.77 8.42 -17.83
C TYR A 47 15.85 7.24 -18.12
N LEU A 48 16.16 6.43 -19.13
CA LEU A 48 15.38 5.24 -19.46
C LEU A 48 15.45 4.20 -18.34
N ALA A 49 16.63 3.97 -17.77
CA ALA A 49 16.82 3.07 -16.63
C ALA A 49 16.05 3.57 -15.38
N PHE A 50 16.09 4.88 -15.12
CA PHE A 50 15.32 5.48 -14.02
C PHE A 50 13.81 5.36 -14.24
N ALA A 51 13.33 5.64 -15.45
CA ALA A 51 11.92 5.48 -15.81
C ALA A 51 11.45 4.02 -15.66
N PHE A 52 12.28 3.06 -16.08
CA PHE A 52 12.00 1.64 -15.86
C PHE A 52 11.94 1.29 -14.37
N GLY A 53 12.89 1.77 -13.57
CA GLY A 53 12.88 1.58 -12.12
C GLY A 53 11.62 2.15 -11.46
N MET A 54 11.20 3.36 -11.86
CA MET A 54 9.94 3.96 -11.40
C MET A 54 8.73 3.12 -11.79
N LEU A 55 8.68 2.60 -13.02
CA LEU A 55 7.58 1.75 -13.47
C LEU A 55 7.50 0.47 -12.63
N VAL A 56 8.63 -0.21 -12.40
CA VAL A 56 8.69 -1.39 -11.53
C VAL A 56 8.23 -1.06 -10.11
N TRP A 57 8.70 0.06 -9.55
CA TRP A 57 8.29 0.51 -8.22
C TRP A 57 6.78 0.81 -8.15
N LEU A 58 6.22 1.44 -9.18
CA LEU A 58 4.80 1.76 -9.27
C LEU A 58 3.96 0.48 -9.33
N VAL A 59 4.33 -0.49 -10.17
CA VAL A 59 3.66 -1.78 -10.26
C VAL A 59 3.71 -2.51 -8.91
N ALA A 60 4.89 -2.60 -8.29
CA ALA A 60 5.05 -3.23 -6.98
C ALA A 60 4.21 -2.54 -5.90
N SER A 61 4.14 -1.20 -5.92
CA SER A 61 3.33 -0.42 -5.00
C SER A 61 1.84 -0.67 -5.17
N ILE A 62 1.34 -0.75 -6.41
CA ILE A 62 -0.06 -1.08 -6.70
C ILE A 62 -0.40 -2.46 -6.14
N LEU A 63 0.43 -3.47 -6.40
CA LEU A 63 0.21 -4.83 -5.88
C LEU A 63 0.12 -4.84 -4.35
N LYS A 64 1.03 -4.12 -3.67
CA LYS A 64 1.02 -3.98 -2.21
C LYS A 64 -0.25 -3.28 -1.71
N ILE A 65 -0.68 -2.21 -2.37
CA ILE A 65 -1.90 -1.49 -2.00
C ILE A 65 -3.14 -2.40 -2.14
N LEU A 66 -3.21 -3.22 -3.18
CA LEU A 66 -4.29 -4.18 -3.36
C LEU A 66 -4.31 -5.23 -2.24
N GLN A 67 -3.15 -5.79 -1.89
CA GLN A 67 -3.02 -6.72 -0.76
C GLN A 67 -3.49 -6.07 0.54
N LEU A 68 -3.01 -4.87 0.86
CA LEU A 68 -3.42 -4.14 2.07
C LEU A 68 -4.92 -3.87 2.10
N LYS A 69 -5.54 -3.51 0.97
CA LYS A 69 -7.00 -3.33 0.88
C LYS A 69 -7.75 -4.63 1.17
N THR A 70 -7.28 -5.77 0.67
CA THR A 70 -7.90 -7.06 0.98
C THR A 70 -7.77 -7.44 2.44
N GLU A 71 -6.62 -7.17 3.05
CA GLU A 71 -6.38 -7.42 4.48
C GLU A 71 -7.28 -6.55 5.36
N ILE A 72 -7.40 -5.26 5.05
CA ILE A 72 -8.32 -4.34 5.75
C ILE A 72 -9.75 -4.88 5.71
N ARG A 73 -10.24 -5.31 4.55
CA ARG A 73 -11.60 -5.88 4.41
C ARG A 73 -11.77 -7.15 5.24
N ARG A 74 -10.76 -8.03 5.24
CA ARG A 74 -10.77 -9.28 6.04
C ARG A 74 -10.83 -8.97 7.54
N ILE A 75 -10.02 -8.02 8.01
CA ILE A 75 -9.99 -7.60 9.42
C ILE A 75 -11.30 -6.93 9.83
N GLN A 76 -11.88 -6.09 8.97
CA GLN A 76 -13.18 -5.47 9.23
C GLN A 76 -14.29 -6.49 9.35
N LYS A 77 -14.34 -7.50 8.45
CA LYS A 77 -15.33 -8.58 8.54
C LYS A 77 -15.19 -9.37 9.85
N LYS A 78 -13.98 -9.81 10.19
CA LYS A 78 -13.72 -10.51 11.46
C LYS A 78 -14.14 -9.69 12.69
N ASN A 79 -13.88 -8.39 12.69
CA ASN A 79 -14.31 -7.50 13.77
C ASN A 79 -15.84 -7.40 13.87
N ALA A 80 -16.55 -7.38 12.73
CA ALA A 80 -18.01 -7.38 12.72
C ALA A 80 -18.56 -8.70 13.28
N ASP A 81 -18.04 -9.84 12.83
CA ASP A 81 -18.45 -11.17 13.28
C ASP A 81 -18.22 -11.33 14.80
N LEU A 82 -17.05 -10.96 15.31
CA LEU A 82 -16.73 -11.01 16.75
C LEU A 82 -17.62 -10.08 17.59
N ARG A 83 -17.98 -8.91 17.06
CA ARG A 83 -18.93 -8.00 17.75
C ARG A 83 -20.33 -8.59 17.80
N GLU A 84 -20.75 -9.30 16.76
CA GLU A 84 -22.03 -10.00 16.75
C GLU A 84 -22.04 -11.15 17.77
N GLU A 85 -20.98 -11.95 17.85
CA GLU A 85 -20.83 -13.01 18.85
C GLU A 85 -20.89 -12.45 20.28
N LEU A 86 -20.16 -11.37 20.56
CA LEU A 86 -20.20 -10.73 21.87
C LEU A 86 -21.62 -10.22 22.22
N ASN A 87 -22.33 -9.65 21.26
CA ASN A 87 -23.71 -9.20 21.45
C ASN A 87 -24.67 -10.38 21.72
N LYS A 88 -24.50 -11.51 21.01
CA LYS A 88 -25.28 -12.73 21.24
C LYS A 88 -25.02 -13.29 22.64
N LEU A 89 -23.77 -13.33 23.08
CA LEU A 89 -23.41 -13.80 24.42
C LEU A 89 -23.96 -12.88 25.51
N ARG A 90 -23.93 -11.56 25.30
CA ARG A 90 -24.50 -10.58 26.24
C ARG A 90 -26.02 -10.67 26.35
N ASN A 91 -26.68 -11.03 25.25
CA ASN A 91 -28.13 -11.12 25.16
C ASN A 91 -28.64 -12.56 25.29
N LEU A 92 -27.80 -13.51 25.75
CA LEU A 92 -28.28 -14.83 26.18
C LEU A 92 -29.34 -14.59 27.26
N PRO A 93 -30.57 -15.08 27.06
CA PRO A 93 -31.63 -14.87 28.03
C PRO A 93 -31.19 -15.45 29.36
N ILE A 94 -31.32 -14.67 30.44
CA ILE A 94 -31.31 -15.17 31.81
C ILE A 94 -32.63 -15.96 31.99
N GLU A 95 -32.79 -17.07 31.26
CA GLU A 95 -33.97 -17.93 31.32
C GLU A 95 -33.84 -18.93 32.49
N GLU A 96 -32.65 -19.03 33.12
CA GLU A 96 -32.40 -19.95 34.24
C GLU A 96 -32.88 -19.44 35.60
N GLU A 97 -33.27 -18.16 35.76
CA GLU A 97 -33.61 -17.60 37.08
C GLU A 97 -35.10 -17.30 37.31
N ILE A 98 -35.97 -17.39 36.28
CA ILE A 98 -37.41 -17.10 36.41
C ILE A 98 -38.28 -18.38 36.45
N ALA A 99 -37.73 -19.55 36.10
CA ALA A 99 -38.46 -20.82 36.10
C ALA A 99 -38.68 -21.45 37.50
N SER A 100 -38.16 -20.85 38.58
CA SER A 100 -38.25 -21.39 39.93
C SER A 100 -39.20 -20.66 40.88
N GLU A 101 -40.04 -19.72 40.42
CA GLU A 101 -41.19 -19.31 41.22
C GLU A 101 -42.41 -20.18 40.89
N PRO A 102 -42.76 -21.17 41.74
CA PRO A 102 -44.01 -21.88 41.57
C PRO A 102 -45.14 -20.88 41.84
N LYS A 103 -45.99 -20.67 40.85
CA LYS A 103 -47.33 -20.11 41.05
C LYS A 103 -48.05 -20.96 42.11
N SER A 104 -48.03 -20.51 43.36
CA SER A 104 -48.99 -20.96 44.36
C SER A 104 -50.34 -20.39 43.94
N SER A 105 -51.10 -21.25 43.27
CA SER A 105 -52.54 -21.16 43.10
C SER A 105 -53.23 -20.80 44.43
N SER A 106 -54.22 -19.94 44.29
CA SER A 106 -55.45 -19.86 45.08
C SER A 106 -55.81 -21.14 45.84
N GLU A 107 -56.25 -21.00 47.09
CA GLU A 107 -57.63 -21.31 47.51
C GLU A 107 -57.79 -21.22 49.05
N THR A 108 -58.95 -20.68 49.44
CA THR A 108 -59.62 -20.60 50.76
C THR A 108 -59.05 -19.68 51.84
#